data_AF-A0A2G2DZ68-F1
#
_entry.id   AF-A0A2G2DZ68-F1
#
_cell.length_a   1.000
_cell.length_b   1.000
_cell.length_c   1.000
_cell.angle_alpha   90.00
_cell.angle_beta   90.00
_cell.angle_gamma   90.00
#
_symmetry.space_group_name_H-M   'P 1'
#
loop_
_entity.id
_entity.type
_entity.pdbx_description
1 polymer ?
#
loop_
_entity_poly.entity_id
_entity_poly.type
_entity_poly.pdbx_seq_one_letter_code
_entity_poly.pdbx_strand_id
1 'polypeptide(L)'
;MIDISNREDLNNFLNNCAIGVHLVSSNGIVLWANKSELNFLGYSEDEYFGKSITDFHKDDDVIDRILTLLSNGNELTAYPARLVAKDGNIQHVLINSNIYQKEGEFIHTRCFTSGISEVVYDELRSKM
;
A
#
# COMPACT_ATOMS: atom_id res chain seq x y z
N MET A 1 17.90 14.09 -18.32
CA MET A 1 16.44 14.03 -18.46
C MET A 1 16.05 12.61 -18.16
N ILE A 2 15.06 12.37 -17.28
CA ILE A 2 14.63 11.01 -16.92
C ILE A 2 13.87 10.43 -18.12
N ASP A 3 14.21 9.21 -18.56
CA ASP A 3 13.43 8.47 -19.55
C ASP A 3 12.57 7.42 -18.84
N ILE A 4 11.28 7.70 -18.66
CA ILE A 4 10.34 6.79 -18.01
C ILE A 4 10.04 5.51 -18.80
N SER A 5 10.47 5.43 -20.05
CA SER A 5 10.42 4.21 -20.86
C SER A 5 11.60 3.29 -20.59
N ASN A 6 12.68 3.83 -20.02
CA ASN A 6 13.84 3.07 -19.60
C ASN A 6 13.56 2.41 -18.23
N ARG A 7 13.83 1.10 -18.14
CA ARG A 7 13.53 0.30 -16.95
C ARG A 7 14.35 0.73 -15.73
N GLU A 8 15.61 1.11 -15.90
CA GLU A 8 16.47 1.52 -14.78
C GLU A 8 16.02 2.86 -14.21
N ASP A 9 15.72 3.83 -15.07
CA ASP A 9 15.20 5.14 -14.68
C ASP A 9 13.84 5.01 -13.97
N LEU A 10 12.94 4.19 -14.51
CA LEU A 10 11.63 3.93 -13.88
C LEU A 10 11.79 3.24 -12.52
N ASN A 11 12.63 2.21 -12.43
CA ASN A 11 12.90 1.52 -11.18
C ASN A 11 13.55 2.45 -10.16
N ASN A 12 14.48 3.31 -10.59
CA ASN A 12 15.11 4.29 -9.71
C ASN A 12 14.08 5.29 -9.17
N PHE A 13 13.21 5.81 -10.05
CA PHE A 13 12.16 6.73 -9.67
C PHE A 13 11.19 6.10 -8.65
N LEU A 14 10.66 4.91 -8.95
CA LEU A 14 9.72 4.22 -8.06
C LEU A 14 10.35 3.79 -6.74
N ASN A 15 11.61 3.31 -6.76
CA ASN A 15 12.30 2.87 -5.55
C ASN A 15 12.63 4.01 -4.59
N ASN A 16 12.84 5.22 -5.10
CA ASN A 16 13.33 6.36 -4.31
C ASN A 16 12.31 7.50 -4.18
N CYS A 17 11.06 7.32 -4.65
CA CYS A 17 10.03 8.34 -4.47
C CYS A 17 9.64 8.47 -2.99
N ALA A 18 9.26 9.67 -2.55
CA ALA A 18 9.06 10.00 -1.13
C ALA A 18 7.79 9.38 -0.51
N ILE A 19 6.97 8.69 -1.30
CA ILE A 19 5.74 8.04 -0.86
C ILE A 19 5.94 6.52 -0.86
N GLY A 20 5.31 5.84 0.09
CA GLY A 20 5.29 4.38 0.09
C GLY A 20 4.55 3.89 -1.14
N VAL A 21 5.13 2.94 -1.86
CA VAL A 21 4.49 2.28 -3.01
C VAL A 21 4.61 0.79 -2.82
N HIS A 22 3.50 0.07 -2.98
CA HIS A 22 3.52 -1.38 -3.00
C HIS A 22 2.47 -1.95 -3.95
N LEU A 23 2.71 -3.19 -4.39
CA LEU A 23 1.83 -3.96 -5.25
C LEU A 23 1.37 -5.19 -4.49
N VAL A 24 0.07 -5.42 -4.44
CA VAL A 24 -0.53 -6.63 -3.85
C VAL A 24 -1.24 -7.39 -4.96
N SER A 25 -1.00 -8.69 -5.08
CA SER A 25 -1.73 -9.56 -6.00
C SER A 25 -3.24 -9.60 -5.68
N SER A 26 -4.03 -10.09 -6.62
CA SER A 26 -5.46 -10.35 -6.41
C SER A 26 -5.79 -11.30 -5.25
N ASN A 27 -4.82 -12.11 -4.80
CA ASN A 27 -4.94 -12.99 -3.65
C ASN A 27 -4.46 -12.35 -2.33
N GLY A 28 -4.22 -11.04 -2.30
CA GLY A 28 -3.78 -10.35 -1.08
C GLY A 28 -2.30 -10.53 -0.73
N ILE A 29 -1.48 -11.10 -1.63
CA ILE A 29 -0.04 -11.31 -1.39
C ILE A 29 0.77 -10.11 -1.88
N VAL A 30 1.65 -9.59 -1.03
CA VAL A 30 2.59 -8.51 -1.39
C VAL A 30 3.58 -9.00 -2.43
N LEU A 31 3.56 -8.38 -3.62
CA LEU A 31 4.46 -8.72 -4.73
C LEU A 31 5.75 -7.91 -4.71
N TRP A 32 5.64 -6.65 -4.29
CA TRP A 32 6.76 -5.70 -4.29
C TRP A 32 6.40 -4.46 -3.48
N ALA A 33 7.39 -3.81 -2.88
CA ALA A 33 7.28 -2.48 -2.29
C ALA A 33 8.58 -1.68 -2.49
N ASN A 34 8.48 -0.35 -2.50
CA ASN A 34 9.63 0.52 -2.63
C ASN A 34 10.35 0.73 -1.29
N LYS A 35 11.51 1.40 -1.33
CA LYS A 35 12.30 1.69 -0.12
C LYS A 35 11.55 2.56 0.88
N SER A 36 10.72 3.49 0.42
CA SER A 36 9.96 4.37 1.31
C SER A 36 8.95 3.60 2.16
N GLU A 37 8.23 2.64 1.58
CA GLU A 37 7.31 1.76 2.31
C GLU A 37 8.07 0.90 3.34
N LEU A 38 9.12 0.22 2.88
CA LEU A 38 9.91 -0.69 3.72
C LEU A 38 10.58 0.05 4.88
N ASN A 39 11.17 1.23 4.63
CA ASN A 39 11.77 2.06 5.66
C ASN A 39 10.73 2.63 6.63
N PHE A 40 9.55 3.00 6.13
CA PHE A 40 8.48 3.54 6.96
C PHE A 40 7.92 2.50 7.93
N LEU A 41 7.79 1.24 7.50
CA LEU A 41 7.29 0.14 8.34
C LEU A 41 8.42 -0.64 9.06
N GLY A 42 9.67 -0.45 8.67
CA GLY A 42 10.85 -1.07 9.27
C GLY A 42 11.11 -2.52 8.86
N TYR A 43 10.50 -3.01 7.78
CA TYR A 43 10.68 -4.38 7.29
C TYR A 43 11.77 -4.48 6.22
N SER A 44 12.44 -5.63 6.14
CA SER A 44 13.22 -5.99 4.95
C SER A 44 12.34 -6.54 3.84
N GLU A 45 12.89 -6.64 2.62
CA GLU A 45 12.18 -7.27 1.49
C GLU A 45 11.77 -8.73 1.81
N ASP A 46 12.66 -9.53 2.40
CA ASP A 46 12.40 -10.94 2.74
C ASP A 46 11.30 -11.11 3.82
N GLU A 47 11.13 -10.10 4.67
CA GLU A 47 10.11 -10.10 5.72
C GLU A 47 8.75 -9.62 5.20
N TYR A 48 8.74 -8.81 4.13
CA TYR A 48 7.55 -8.14 3.62
C TYR A 48 6.97 -8.83 2.37
N PHE A 49 7.82 -9.22 1.42
CA PHE A 49 7.39 -9.76 0.13
C PHE A 49 6.92 -11.21 0.27
N GLY A 50 5.89 -11.58 -0.49
CA GLY A 50 5.26 -12.90 -0.43
C GLY A 50 4.38 -13.14 0.80
N LYS A 51 4.26 -12.18 1.71
CA LYS A 51 3.35 -12.23 2.86
C LYS A 51 1.97 -11.72 2.52
N SER A 52 0.99 -12.04 3.36
CA SER A 52 -0.35 -11.48 3.23
C SER A 52 -0.32 -10.01 3.63
N ILE A 53 -0.97 -9.14 2.86
CA ILE A 53 -1.07 -7.71 3.22
C ILE A 53 -1.85 -7.50 4.53
N THR A 54 -2.69 -8.47 4.90
CA THR A 54 -3.45 -8.49 6.17
C THR A 54 -2.52 -8.57 7.38
N ASP A 55 -1.35 -9.22 7.25
CA ASP A 55 -0.38 -9.38 8.34
C ASP A 55 0.20 -8.02 8.80
N PHE A 56 0.12 -7.01 7.93
CA PHE A 56 0.63 -5.66 8.18
C PHE A 56 -0.46 -4.66 8.53
N HIS A 57 -1.74 -5.06 8.55
CA HIS A 57 -2.85 -4.21 8.96
C HIS A 57 -3.24 -4.49 10.40
N LYS A 58 -3.60 -3.43 11.13
CA LYS A 58 -4.05 -3.57 12.53
C LYS A 58 -5.53 -3.98 12.63
N ASP A 59 -6.32 -3.55 11.65
CA ASP A 59 -7.78 -3.63 11.65
C ASP A 59 -8.24 -4.57 10.53
N ASP A 60 -8.55 -5.82 10.88
CA ASP A 60 -8.95 -6.86 9.92
C ASP A 60 -10.17 -6.43 9.08
N ASP A 61 -11.17 -5.81 9.71
CA ASP A 61 -12.38 -5.31 9.05
C ASP A 61 -12.08 -4.23 8.01
N VAL A 62 -11.06 -3.41 8.26
CA VAL A 62 -10.65 -2.34 7.37
C VAL A 62 -9.94 -2.89 6.15
N ILE A 63 -9.00 -3.82 6.32
CA ILE A 63 -8.28 -4.43 5.19
C ILE A 63 -9.20 -5.30 4.34
N ASP A 64 -10.11 -6.06 4.95
CA ASP A 64 -11.10 -6.86 4.22
C ASP A 64 -11.99 -5.98 3.34
N ARG A 65 -12.41 -4.82 3.87
CA ARG A 65 -13.18 -3.84 3.11
C ARG A 65 -12.37 -3.23 1.96
N ILE A 66 -11.11 -2.87 2.20
CA ILE A 66 -10.19 -2.35 1.17
C ILE A 66 -10.06 -3.36 0.02
N LEU A 67 -9.76 -4.63 0.34
CA LEU A 67 -9.60 -5.69 -0.65
C LEU A 67 -10.90 -5.92 -1.44
N THR A 68 -12.05 -5.92 -0.77
CA THR A 68 -13.36 -6.06 -1.40
C THR A 68 -13.68 -4.90 -2.35
N LEU A 69 -13.39 -3.66 -1.96
CA LEU A 69 -13.61 -2.50 -2.80
C LEU A 69 -12.75 -2.58 -4.07
N LEU A 70 -11.47 -2.90 -3.92
CA LEU A 70 -10.53 -3.03 -5.02
C LEU A 70 -10.87 -4.21 -5.94
N SER A 71 -11.25 -5.38 -5.41
CA SER A 71 -11.64 -6.54 -6.21
C SER A 71 -12.90 -6.27 -7.05
N ASN A 72 -13.77 -5.39 -6.57
CA ASN A 72 -14.96 -4.93 -7.29
C ASN A 72 -14.66 -3.79 -8.29
N GLY A 73 -13.39 -3.43 -8.48
CA GLY A 73 -12.95 -2.39 -9.43
C GLY A 73 -13.13 -0.96 -8.93
N ASN A 74 -13.42 -0.75 -7.64
CA ASN A 74 -13.47 0.59 -7.07
C ASN A 74 -12.05 1.11 -6.83
N GLU A 75 -11.91 2.43 -6.86
CA GLU A 75 -10.68 3.11 -6.46
C GLU A 75 -10.79 3.62 -5.02
N LEU A 76 -9.66 3.66 -4.33
CA LEU A 76 -9.53 4.21 -2.99
C LEU A 76 -8.78 5.53 -3.07
N THR A 77 -9.37 6.57 -2.48
CA THR A 77 -8.78 7.90 -2.38
C THR A 77 -8.78 8.32 -0.92
N ALA A 78 -7.59 8.64 -0.39
CA ALA A 78 -7.38 9.07 0.99
C ALA A 78 -8.07 8.18 2.04
N TYR A 79 -8.03 6.86 1.84
CA TYR A 79 -8.70 5.92 2.73
C TYR A 79 -7.87 5.74 4.01
N PRO A 80 -8.37 6.09 5.20
CA PRO A 80 -7.60 5.99 6.44
C PRO A 80 -7.45 4.52 6.87
N ALA A 81 -6.22 4.12 7.21
CA ALA A 81 -5.91 2.80 7.72
C ALA A 81 -4.83 2.84 8.81
N ARG A 82 -4.65 1.72 9.51
CA ARG A 82 -3.60 1.54 10.52
C ARG A 82 -2.76 0.33 10.15
N LEU A 83 -1.46 0.55 10.03
CA LEU A 83 -0.49 -0.48 9.72
C LEU A 83 0.34 -0.83 10.96
N VAL A 84 0.80 -2.08 11.05
CA VAL A 84 1.67 -2.56 12.13
C VAL A 84 3.11 -2.59 11.62
N ALA A 85 3.94 -1.69 12.14
CA ALA A 85 5.37 -1.68 11.88
C ALA A 85 6.07 -2.87 12.57
N LYS A 86 7.29 -3.19 12.12
CA LYS A 86 8.07 -4.34 12.62
C LYS A 86 8.30 -4.32 14.13
N ASP A 87 8.49 -3.14 14.70
CA ASP A 87 8.68 -2.93 16.14
C ASP A 87 7.37 -3.03 16.94
N GLY A 88 6.24 -3.28 16.28
CA GLY A 88 4.90 -3.36 16.85
C GLY A 88 4.18 -2.02 16.95
N ASN A 89 4.82 -0.90 16.59
CA ASN A 89 4.17 0.40 16.60
C ASN A 89 3.11 0.52 15.50
N ILE A 90 2.04 1.26 15.80
CA ILE A 90 0.97 1.51 14.84
C ILE A 90 1.29 2.76 14.04
N GLN A 91 1.32 2.60 12.71
CA GLN A 91 1.43 3.69 11.77
C GLN A 91 0.05 4.07 11.24
N HIS A 92 -0.33 5.33 11.44
CA HIS A 92 -1.55 5.88 10.87
C HIS A 92 -1.27 6.34 9.44
N VAL A 93 -2.09 5.90 8.48
CA VAL A 93 -1.83 6.14 7.06
C VAL A 93 -3.08 6.54 6.29
N LEU A 94 -2.85 7.17 5.14
CA LEU A 94 -3.81 7.26 4.06
C LEU A 94 -3.37 6.36 2.91
N ILE A 95 -4.31 5.53 2.45
CA ILE A 95 -4.15 4.64 1.32
C ILE A 95 -4.85 5.27 0.11
N ASN A 96 -4.09 5.40 -0.98
CA ASN A 96 -4.64 5.64 -2.31
C ASN A 96 -4.32 4.43 -3.17
N SER A 97 -5.33 3.80 -3.76
CA SER A 97 -5.10 2.56 -4.48
C SER A 97 -6.13 2.35 -5.57
N ASN A 98 -5.69 1.74 -6.66
CA ASN A 98 -6.57 1.14 -7.65
C ASN A 98 -5.93 -0.16 -8.14
N ILE A 99 -6.57 -0.80 -9.11
CA ILE A 99 -6.09 -2.08 -9.63
C ILE A 99 -5.49 -1.92 -11.03
N TYR A 100 -4.51 -2.76 -11.33
CA TYR A 100 -4.12 -3.08 -12.68
C TYR A 100 -4.86 -4.34 -13.14
N GLN A 101 -5.54 -4.21 -14.26
CA GLN A 101 -6.22 -5.32 -14.92
C GLN A 101 -5.60 -5.58 -16.28
N LYS A 102 -5.58 -6.85 -16.67
CA LYS A 102 -5.20 -7.30 -18.01
C LYS A 102 -6.24 -8.29 -18.51
N GLU A 103 -6.81 -8.04 -19.68
CA GLU A 103 -7.83 -8.92 -20.29
C GLU A 103 -9.04 -9.16 -19.38
N GLY A 104 -9.40 -8.17 -18.53
CA GLY A 104 -10.50 -8.25 -17.58
C GLY A 104 -10.16 -8.95 -16.26
N GLU A 105 -8.95 -9.48 -16.11
CA GLU A 105 -8.48 -10.11 -14.89
C GLU A 105 -7.76 -9.10 -13.98
N PHE A 106 -8.08 -9.12 -12.68
CA PHE A 106 -7.36 -8.37 -11.66
C PHE A 106 -6.00 -9.02 -11.38
N ILE A 107 -4.92 -8.32 -11.73
CA ILE A 107 -3.55 -8.82 -11.57
C ILE A 107 -2.96 -8.37 -10.23
N HIS A 108 -2.88 -7.06 -10.00
CA HIS A 108 -2.32 -6.50 -8.76
C HIS A 108 -2.82 -5.08 -8.50
N THR A 109 -2.75 -4.63 -7.25
CA THR A 109 -3.02 -3.25 -6.84
C THR A 109 -1.88 -2.33 -7.25
N ARG A 110 -2.15 -1.02 -7.29
CA ARG A 110 -1.15 0.05 -7.36
C ARG A 110 -1.40 0.94 -6.16
N CYS A 111 -0.78 0.62 -5.04
CA CYS A 111 -1.04 1.27 -3.77
C CYS A 111 0.02 2.32 -3.46
N PHE A 112 -0.44 3.45 -2.92
CA PHE A 112 0.36 4.52 -2.36
C PHE A 112 -0.01 4.70 -0.89
N THR A 113 1.00 4.70 -0.03
CA THR A 113 0.85 4.84 1.42
C THR A 113 1.51 6.14 1.87
N SER A 114 0.74 6.99 2.55
CA SER A 114 1.24 8.22 3.18
C SER A 114 0.99 8.19 4.68
N GLY A 115 2.05 8.37 5.47
CA GLY A 115 1.93 8.54 6.92
C GLY A 115 1.17 9.82 7.28
N ILE A 116 0.30 9.73 8.28
CA ILE A 116 -0.44 10.85 8.86
C ILE A 116 -0.33 10.81 10.39
N SER A 117 -0.65 11.92 11.06
CA SER A 117 -0.74 11.91 12.52
C SER A 117 -2.01 11.18 12.99
N GLU A 118 -1.97 10.66 14.22
CA GLU A 118 -3.14 10.06 14.89
C GLU A 118 -4.33 11.03 14.93
N VAL A 119 -4.08 12.33 15.21
CA VAL A 119 -5.12 13.36 15.21
C VAL A 119 -5.84 13.48 13.86
N VAL A 120 -5.09 13.44 12.75
CA VAL A 120 -5.67 13.49 11.40
C VAL A 120 -6.45 12.21 11.12
N TYR A 121 -5.94 11.06 11.55
CA TYR A 121 -6.60 9.77 11.38
C TYR A 121 -7.96 9.73 12.09
N ASP A 122 -8.00 10.15 13.36
CA ASP A 122 -9.22 10.17 14.17
C ASP A 122 -10.28 11.10 13.56
N GLU A 123 -9.87 12.27 13.07
CA GLU A 123 -10.79 13.19 12.41
C GLU A 123 -11.41 12.57 11.15
N LEU A 124 -10.61 11.89 10.32
CA LEU A 124 -11.09 11.24 9.11
C LEU A 124 -12.02 10.07 9.43
N ARG A 125 -11.65 9.23 10.41
CA ARG A 125 -12.46 8.07 10.81
C ARG A 125 -13.81 8.47 11.39
N SER A 126 -13.91 9.62 12.06
CA SER A 126 -15.19 10.14 12.57
C SER A 126 -16.20 10.54 11.49
N LYS A 127 -15.76 10.73 10.25
CA LYS A 127 -16.58 11.17 9.11
C LYS A 127 -17.00 10.02 8.17
N MET A 128 -16.52 8.81 8.42
CA MET A 128 -16.83 7.58 7.65
C MET A 128 -18.01 6.83 8.26
#